data_AF-A0A0F2DGW4-F1
#
_entry.id   AF-A0A0F2DGW4-F1
#
_cell.length_a   1.000
_cell.length_b   1.000
_cell.length_c   1.000
_cell.angle_alpha   90.00
_cell.angle_beta   90.00
_cell.angle_gamma   90.00
#
_symmetry.space_group_name_H-M   'P 1'
#
loop_
_entity.id
_entity.type
_entity.pdbx_description
1 polymer ?
#
loop_
_entity_poly.entity_id
_entity_poly.type
_entity_poly.pdbx_seq_one_letter_code
_entity_poly.pdbx_strand_id
1 'polypeptide(L)' 'MKGILDKYQLNPTNCVFLGDIEDNTIAAEKLGIKSYQVKKRSDVVDILKSYI' A
#
# COMPACT_ATOMS: atom_id res chain seq x y z
N MET A 1 -16.65 7.78 -3.13
CA MET A 1 -15.47 8.65 -3.03
C MET A 1 -14.33 7.84 -2.42
N LYS A 2 -13.35 7.43 -3.22
CA LYS A 2 -12.18 6.61 -2.83
C LYS A 2 -11.05 7.46 -2.21
N GLY A 3 -11.42 8.56 -1.52
CA GLY A 3 -10.51 9.39 -0.73
C GLY A 3 -9.26 9.84 -1.48
N ILE A 4 -8.09 9.36 -1.04
CA ILE A 4 -6.77 9.72 -1.57
C ILE A 4 -6.59 9.35 -3.05
N LEU A 5 -7.20 8.24 -3.49
CA LEU A 5 -7.15 7.82 -4.90
C LEU A 5 -7.85 8.83 -5.80
N ASP A 6 -9.05 9.28 -5.41
CA ASP A 6 -9.81 10.28 -6.16
C ASP A 6 -9.12 11.65 -6.12
N LYS A 7 -8.61 12.06 -4.95
CA LYS A 7 -7.93 13.36 -4.76
C LYS A 7 -6.73 13.54 -5.68
N TYR A 8 -5.95 12.48 -5.86
CA TYR A 8 -4.73 12.50 -6.66
C TYR A 8 -4.86 11.78 -8.00
N GLN A 9 -6.08 11.38 -8.38
CA GLN A 9 -6.38 10.63 -9.61
C GLN A 9 -5.46 9.42 -9.82
N LEU A 10 -5.18 8.69 -8.73
CA LEU A 10 -4.29 7.54 -8.74
C LEU A 10 -5.00 6.30 -9.27
N ASN A 11 -4.29 5.53 -10.09
CA ASN A 11 -4.71 4.16 -10.43
C ASN A 11 -4.26 3.20 -9.31
N PRO A 12 -5.19 2.52 -8.61
CA PRO A 12 -4.85 1.58 -7.53
C PRO A 12 -3.83 0.51 -7.91
N THR A 13 -3.85 0.03 -9.17
CA THR A 13 -2.92 -1.01 -9.64
C THR A 13 -1.47 -0.54 -9.71
N ASN A 14 -1.26 0.79 -9.71
CA ASN A 14 0.06 1.42 -9.73
C ASN A 14 0.47 1.92 -8.34
N CYS A 15 -0.30 1.59 -7.30
CA CYS A 15 -0.04 1.99 -5.93
C CYS A 15 0.46 0.81 -5.09
N VAL A 16 1.29 1.13 -4.10
CA VAL A 16 1.70 0.22 -3.03
C VAL A 16 1.31 0.83 -1.69
N PHE A 17 0.65 0.06 -0.83
CA PHE A 17 0.33 0.45 0.54
C PHE A 17 1.25 -0.27 1.53
N LEU A 18 1.86 0.48 2.45
CA LEU A 18 2.73 -0.05 3.50
C LEU A 18 2.14 0.40 4.85
N GLY A 19 1.60 -0.53 5.63
CA GLY A 19 0.97 -0.23 6.92
C GLY A 19 1.34 -1.25 7.98
N ASP A 20 1.33 -0.86 9.24
CA ASP A 20 1.59 -1.75 10.39
C ASP A 20 0.33 -2.52 10.85
N ILE A 21 -0.83 -1.91 10.68
CA ILE A 21 -2.14 -2.49 11.02
C ILE A 21 -2.64 -3.41 9.89
N GLU A 22 -2.96 -4.66 10.23
CA GLU A 22 -3.42 -5.70 9.29
C GLU A 22 -4.73 -5.31 8.59
N ASP A 23 -5.73 -4.86 9.34
CA ASP A 23 -7.04 -4.45 8.80
C ASP A 23 -6.92 -3.39 7.72
N ASN A 24 -6.00 -2.43 7.89
CA ASN A 24 -5.75 -1.38 6.89
C ASN A 24 -5.12 -1.94 5.62
N THR A 25 -4.25 -2.94 5.76
CA THR A 25 -3.63 -3.65 4.63
C THR A 25 -4.70 -4.41 3.84
N ILE A 26 -5.59 -5.15 4.51
CA ILE A 26 -6.72 -5.86 3.90
C ILE A 26 -7.67 -4.87 3.21
N ALA A 27 -7.95 -3.71 3.82
CA ALA A 27 -8.78 -2.69 3.22
C ALA A 27 -8.17 -2.12 1.93
N ALA A 28 -6.85 -1.90 1.89
CA ALA A 28 -6.15 -1.44 0.70
C ALA A 28 -6.13 -2.51 -0.42
N GLU A 29 -5.96 -3.80 -0.09
CA GLU A 29 -6.06 -4.89 -1.06
C GLU A 29 -7.44 -4.98 -1.70
N LYS A 30 -8.52 -4.80 -0.92
CA LYS A 30 -9.89 -4.76 -1.43
C LYS A 30 -10.14 -3.59 -2.40
N LEU A 31 -9.33 -2.54 -2.34
CA LEU A 31 -9.36 -1.42 -3.29
C LEU A 31 -8.50 -1.65 -4.53
N GLY A 32 -7.83 -2.81 -4.64
CA GLY A 32 -6.94 -3.16 -5.74
C GLY A 32 -5.52 -2.62 -5.60
N ILE A 33 -5.13 -2.19 -4.39
CA ILE A 33 -3.78 -1.70 -4.09
C ILE A 33 -2.93 -2.86 -3.61
N LYS A 34 -1.71 -3.00 -4.15
CA LYS A 34 -0.75 -3.98 -3.64
C LYS A 34 -0.32 -3.56 -2.23
N SER A 35 -0.53 -4.39 -1.23
CA SER A 35 -0.40 -3.97 0.17
C SER A 35 0.51 -4.89 0.96
N TYR A 36 1.24 -4.32 1.92
CA TYR A 36 2.14 -5.07 2.80
C TYR A 36 1.93 -4.65 4.25
N GLN A 37 1.72 -5.64 5.12
CA GLN A 37 1.82 -5.41 6.56
C GLN A 37 3.30 -5.36 6.97
N VAL A 38 3.74 -4.21 7.46
CA VAL A 38 5.11 -3.94 7.88
C VAL A 38 5.22 -4.12 9.40
N LYS A 39 6.13 -4.97 9.86
CA LYS A 39 6.36 -5.19 11.30
C LYS A 39 7.62 -4.50 11.82
N LYS A 40 8.58 -4.23 10.92
CA LYS A 40 9.83 -3.52 11.24
C LYS A 40 10.29 -2.66 10.07
N ARG A 41 11.11 -1.64 10.37
CA ARG A 41 11.60 -0.68 9.37
C ARG A 41 12.39 -1.32 8.23
N SER A 42 13.11 -2.42 8.49
CA SER A 42 13.88 -3.11 7.43
C SER A 42 12.97 -3.69 6.35
N ASP A 43 11.76 -4.12 6.69
CA ASP A 43 10.82 -4.70 5.71
C ASP A 43 10.47 -3.66 4.65
N VAL A 44 10.26 -2.40 5.04
CA VAL A 44 10.00 -1.29 4.10
C VAL A 44 11.17 -1.11 3.13
N VAL A 45 12.41 -1.16 3.65
CA VAL A 45 13.60 -1.00 2.81
C VAL A 45 13.69 -2.13 1.79
N ASP A 46 13.50 -3.38 2.23
CA ASP A 46 13.55 -4.55 1.36
C ASP A 46 12.43 -4.52 0.31
N ILE A 47 11.21 -4.14 0.71
CA ILE A 47 10.07 -3.99 -0.20
C ILE A 47 10.37 -2.90 -1.25
N LEU A 48 10.78 -1.70 -0.85
CA LEU A 48 11.02 -0.59 -1.79
C LEU A 48 12.18 -0.88 -2.76
N LYS A 49 13.21 -1.60 -2.30
CA LYS A 49 14.30 -2.06 -3.17
C LYS A 49 13.85 -3.02 -4.27
N SER A 50 12.73 -3.71 -4.11
CA SER A 50 12.21 -4.62 -5.14
C SER A 50 11.53 -3.90 -6.33
N TYR A 51 11.35 -2.58 -6.26
CA TYR A 51 10.72 -1.76 -7.31
C TYR A 51 11.73 -0.91 -8.10
N ILE A 52 13.02 -0.96 -7.75
CA ILE A 52 14.13 -0.25 -8.42
C ILE A 52 15.08 -1.27 -9.05
#